data_AF-A0A8J4ADX1-F1
#
_entry.id   AF-A0A8J4ADX1-F1
#
_cell.length_a   1.000
_cell.length_b   1.000
_cell.length_c   1.000
_cell.angle_alpha   90.00
_cell.angle_beta   90.00
_cell.angle_gamma   90.00
#
_symmetry.space_group_name_H-M   'P 1'
#
loop_
_entity.id
_entity.type
_entity.pdbx_description
1 polymer ?
#
loop_
_entity_poly.entity_id
_entity_poly.type
_entity_poly.pdbx_seq_one_letter_code
_entity_poly.pdbx_strand_id
1 'polypeptide(L)'
;MDLDALLPRSRTPRDYLDAATDPRLDPAGLRELAGSPYSFVRLAVARQPRADAAVLAELLTEPLDPWDANRLYRLLAEHPNADRAVLLRVLARTEDLLRSGSRPYGAAIALAARPELTPDEVDRLRHLPGASRRLRRGLTRTPPPT
;
A
#
# COMPACT_ATOMS: atom_id res chain seq x y z
N MET A 1 22.46 8.04 1.61
CA MET A 1 22.45 9.41 2.15
C MET A 1 21.24 9.49 3.02
N ASP A 2 21.40 9.98 4.24
CA ASP A 2 20.25 10.14 5.14
C ASP A 2 19.29 11.21 4.62
N LEU A 3 18.08 11.25 5.19
CA LEU A 3 17.06 12.19 4.77
C LEU A 3 17.47 13.65 5.03
N ASP A 4 18.11 13.91 6.17
CA ASP A 4 18.52 15.26 6.56
C ASP A 4 19.57 15.87 5.63
N ALA A 5 20.47 15.07 5.07
CA ALA A 5 21.45 15.54 4.09
C ALA A 5 20.82 15.88 2.72
N LEU A 6 19.64 15.33 2.41
CA LEU A 6 18.90 15.65 1.18
C LEU A 6 17.96 16.84 1.34
N LEU A 7 17.53 17.15 2.57
CA LEU A 7 16.55 18.19 2.81
C LEU A 7 17.22 19.56 3.02
N PRO A 8 16.65 20.65 2.44
CA PRO A 8 17.10 22.00 2.74
C PRO A 8 16.77 22.38 4.19
N ARG A 9 17.46 23.39 4.73
CA ARG A 9 17.22 23.90 6.10
C ARG A 9 15.77 24.35 6.30
N SER A 10 15.18 25.00 5.30
CA SER A 10 13.78 25.38 5.27
C SER A 10 13.01 24.34 4.47
N ARG A 11 12.33 23.43 5.16
CA ARG A 11 11.67 22.27 4.57
C ARG A 11 10.24 22.60 4.18
N THR A 12 9.84 22.17 3.00
CA THR A 12 8.48 22.22 2.47
C THR A 12 7.98 20.80 2.21
N PRO A 13 6.65 20.59 2.13
CA PRO A 13 6.10 19.28 1.77
C PRO A 13 6.63 18.73 0.42
N ARG A 14 7.02 19.64 -0.50
CA ARG A 14 7.61 19.28 -1.78
C ARG A 14 9.01 18.67 -1.64
N ASP A 15 9.82 19.17 -0.71
CA ASP A 15 11.18 18.66 -0.50
C ASP A 15 11.16 17.20 -0.05
N TYR A 16 10.20 16.81 0.80
CA TYR A 16 10.00 15.42 1.19
C TYR A 16 9.58 14.51 0.02
N LEU A 17 8.77 15.04 -0.91
CA LEU A 17 8.40 14.31 -2.12
C LEU A 17 9.60 14.11 -3.04
N ASP A 18 10.41 15.15 -3.23
CA ASP A 18 11.63 15.06 -4.05
C ASP A 18 12.62 14.07 -3.43
N ALA A 19 12.82 14.13 -2.11
CA ALA A 19 13.65 13.17 -1.37
C ALA A 19 13.16 11.72 -1.51
N ALA A 20 11.85 11.47 -1.46
CA ALA A 20 11.29 10.11 -1.63
C ALA A 20 11.68 9.47 -2.97
N THR A 21 11.84 10.31 -4.01
CA THR A 21 12.22 9.88 -5.36
C THR A 21 13.73 9.92 -5.61
N ASP A 22 14.54 10.45 -4.69
CA ASP A 22 15.98 10.58 -4.88
C ASP A 22 16.68 9.22 -4.66
N PRO A 23 17.35 8.65 -5.68
CA PRO A 23 17.96 7.33 -5.59
C PRO A 23 19.10 7.24 -4.55
N ARG A 24 19.62 8.38 -4.07
CA ARG A 24 20.68 8.44 -3.07
C ARG A 24 20.16 8.30 -1.64
N LEU A 25 18.86 8.52 -1.41
CA LEU A 25 18.25 8.30 -0.10
C LEU A 25 18.44 6.85 0.32
N ASP A 26 18.90 6.61 1.54
CA ASP A 26 19.08 5.24 2.04
C ASP A 26 17.76 4.62 2.53
N PRO A 27 17.72 3.29 2.80
CA PRO A 27 16.51 2.63 3.27
C PRO A 27 15.96 3.19 4.59
N ALA A 28 16.83 3.70 5.47
CA ALA A 28 16.40 4.30 6.75
C ALA A 28 15.63 5.61 6.52
N GLY A 29 16.15 6.49 5.66
CA GLY A 29 15.44 7.70 5.27
C GLY A 29 14.14 7.42 4.51
N LEU A 30 14.10 6.36 3.69
CA LEU A 30 12.87 5.94 3.03
C LEU A 30 11.82 5.43 4.04
N ARG A 31 12.25 4.73 5.10
CA ARG A 31 11.41 4.33 6.22
C ARG A 31 10.86 5.54 6.99
N GLU A 32 11.68 6.56 7.22
CA GLU A 32 11.24 7.80 7.85
C GLU A 32 10.14 8.50 7.01
N LEU A 33 10.33 8.58 5.70
CA LEU A 33 9.32 9.15 4.79
C LEU A 33 8.02 8.33 4.74
N ALA A 34 8.04 7.04 5.07
CA ALA A 34 6.82 6.23 5.17
C ALA A 34 5.90 6.68 6.32
N GLY A 35 6.45 7.33 7.35
CA GLY A 35 5.71 7.98 8.44
C GLY A 35 5.34 9.44 8.16
N SER A 36 5.54 9.94 6.94
CA SER A 36 5.28 11.35 6.62
C SER A 36 3.81 11.73 6.85
N PRO A 37 3.52 12.92 7.41
CA PRO A 37 2.14 13.40 7.55
C PRO A 37 1.48 13.69 6.20
N TYR A 38 2.26 13.75 5.12
CA TYR A 38 1.77 14.04 3.78
C TYR A 38 1.48 12.73 3.03
N SER A 39 0.20 12.47 2.76
CA SER A 39 -0.24 11.25 2.06
C SER A 39 0.43 11.08 0.69
N PHE A 40 0.65 12.16 -0.06
CA PHE A 40 1.34 12.10 -1.35
C PHE A 40 2.81 11.70 -1.24
N VAL A 41 3.49 11.98 -0.11
CA VAL A 41 4.85 11.50 0.15
C VAL A 41 4.81 10.00 0.43
N ARG A 42 3.88 9.54 1.27
CA ARG A 42 3.66 8.11 1.53
C ARG A 42 3.37 7.32 0.25
N LEU A 43 2.55 7.88 -0.64
CA LEU A 43 2.27 7.30 -1.96
C LEU A 43 3.52 7.27 -2.87
N ALA A 44 4.40 8.26 -2.78
CA ALA A 44 5.66 8.27 -3.52
C ALA A 44 6.62 7.21 -3.00
N VAL A 45 6.69 7.00 -1.69
CA VAL A 45 7.46 5.92 -1.05
C VAL A 45 6.96 4.54 -1.50
N ALA A 46 5.64 4.31 -1.48
CA ALA A 46 5.03 3.06 -1.94
C ALA A 46 5.29 2.73 -3.43
N ARG A 47 5.72 3.71 -4.23
CA ARG A 47 6.07 3.49 -5.65
C ARG A 47 7.54 3.15 -5.86
N GLN A 48 8.37 3.30 -4.84
CA GLN A 48 9.81 3.07 -4.97
C GLN A 48 10.11 1.58 -5.03
N PRO A 49 10.70 1.05 -6.12
CA PRO A 49 11.02 -0.38 -6.22
C PRO A 49 11.99 -0.88 -5.14
N ARG A 50 12.74 0.04 -4.52
CA ARG A 50 13.66 -0.22 -3.41
C ARG A 50 13.00 -0.18 -2.02
N ALA A 51 11.71 0.15 -1.93
CA ALA A 51 10.98 0.03 -0.67
C ALA A 51 10.87 -1.45 -0.31
N ASP A 52 11.54 -1.83 0.77
CA ASP A 52 11.49 -3.19 1.29
C ASP A 52 10.22 -3.43 2.11
N ALA A 53 9.99 -4.70 2.50
CA ALA A 53 8.82 -5.07 3.29
C ALA A 53 8.70 -4.25 4.60
N ALA A 54 9.81 -3.86 5.21
CA ALA A 54 9.81 -3.12 6.46
C ALA A 54 9.33 -1.67 6.25
N VAL A 55 9.74 -1.01 5.15
CA VAL A 55 9.23 0.30 4.72
C VAL A 55 7.75 0.22 4.35
N LEU A 56 7.35 -0.81 3.59
CA LEU A 56 5.96 -1.01 3.18
C LEU A 56 5.03 -1.26 4.39
N ALA A 57 5.53 -1.95 5.42
CA ALA A 57 4.84 -2.15 6.68
C ALA A 57 4.66 -0.84 7.47
N GLU A 58 5.62 0.08 7.38
CA GLU A 58 5.55 1.39 8.02
C GLU A 58 4.45 2.25 7.39
N LEU A 59 4.24 2.16 6.07
CA LEU A 59 3.18 2.88 5.38
C LEU A 59 1.75 2.53 5.87
N LEU A 60 1.59 1.46 6.65
CA LEU A 60 0.31 0.96 7.16
C LEU A 60 0.04 1.30 8.64
N THR A 61 0.92 2.05 9.30
CA THR A 61 0.78 2.44 10.72
C THR A 61 -0.24 3.57 10.88
N GLU A 62 -0.08 4.64 10.11
CA GLU A 62 -0.91 5.83 10.20
C GLU A 62 -2.21 5.72 9.38
N PRO A 63 -3.35 6.21 9.90
CA PRO A 63 -4.59 6.28 9.13
C PRO A 63 -4.43 7.20 7.92
N LEU A 64 -5.28 6.96 6.92
CA LEU A 64 -5.43 7.78 5.72
C LEU A 64 -6.91 8.02 5.51
N ASP A 65 -7.27 9.12 4.84
CA ASP A 65 -8.61 9.25 4.32
C ASP A 65 -8.91 8.10 3.33
N PRO A 66 -10.19 7.75 3.11
CA PRO A 66 -10.54 6.61 2.28
C PRO A 66 -10.00 6.68 0.84
N TRP A 67 -9.82 7.87 0.27
CA TRP A 67 -9.34 8.00 -1.11
C TRP A 67 -7.85 7.67 -1.20
N ASP A 68 -7.03 8.26 -0.33
CA ASP A 68 -5.60 7.95 -0.27
C ASP A 68 -5.34 6.52 0.20
N ALA A 69 -6.15 6.00 1.15
CA ALA A 69 -6.08 4.61 1.59
C ALA A 69 -6.30 3.62 0.43
N ASN A 70 -7.34 3.83 -0.39
CA ASN A 70 -7.61 3.00 -1.56
C ASN A 70 -6.42 2.96 -2.53
N ARG A 71 -5.79 4.11 -2.76
CA ARG A 71 -4.65 4.23 -3.67
C ARG A 71 -3.40 3.57 -3.09
N LEU A 72 -3.12 3.80 -1.80
CA LEU A 72 -1.97 3.20 -1.13
C LEU A 72 -2.09 1.68 -1.08
N TYR A 73 -3.23 1.14 -0.64
CA TYR A 73 -3.41 -0.31 -0.50
C TYR A 73 -3.29 -1.05 -1.82
N ARG A 74 -3.73 -0.41 -2.92
CA ARG A 74 -3.47 -0.95 -4.25
C ARG A 74 -1.97 -1.00 -4.58
N LEU A 75 -1.24 0.09 -4.34
CA LEU A 75 0.21 0.12 -4.60
C LEU A 75 0.95 -0.95 -3.79
N LEU A 76 0.61 -1.10 -2.51
CA LEU A 76 1.22 -2.11 -1.64
C LEU A 76 0.87 -3.53 -2.08
N ALA A 77 -0.38 -3.79 -2.47
CA ALA A 77 -0.79 -5.09 -3.00
C ALA A 77 -0.13 -5.42 -4.35
N GLU A 78 0.21 -4.42 -5.16
CA GLU A 78 0.91 -4.60 -6.44
C GLU A 78 2.45 -4.63 -6.27
N HIS A 79 2.98 -4.31 -5.08
CA HIS A 79 4.40 -4.10 -4.89
C HIS A 79 5.17 -5.44 -4.87
N PRO A 80 6.26 -5.59 -5.66
CA PRO A 80 6.99 -6.86 -5.74
C PRO A 80 7.68 -7.25 -4.43
N ASN A 81 8.09 -6.27 -3.61
CA ASN A 81 8.71 -6.52 -2.30
C ASN A 81 7.69 -6.62 -1.14
N ALA A 82 6.39 -6.57 -1.42
CA ALA A 82 5.39 -6.79 -0.38
C ALA A 82 5.37 -8.28 -0.03
N ASP A 83 5.95 -8.60 1.13
CA ASP A 83 5.93 -9.94 1.67
C ASP A 83 4.54 -10.31 2.22
N ARG A 84 4.41 -11.56 2.64
CA ARG A 84 3.15 -12.08 3.18
C ARG A 84 2.63 -11.25 4.36
N ALA A 85 3.50 -10.77 5.25
CA ALA A 85 3.08 -10.02 6.42
C ALA A 85 2.50 -8.65 6.04
N VAL A 86 3.13 -7.95 5.09
CA VAL A 86 2.61 -6.71 4.51
C VAL A 86 1.26 -6.97 3.85
N LEU A 87 1.17 -8.01 3.00
CA LEU A 87 -0.04 -8.32 2.25
C LEU A 87 -1.23 -8.68 3.16
N LEU A 88 -1.01 -9.39 4.26
CA LEU A 88 -2.05 -9.66 5.25
C LEU A 88 -2.54 -8.37 5.94
N ARG A 89 -1.64 -7.43 6.22
CA ARG A 89 -2.04 -6.12 6.76
C ARG A 89 -2.84 -5.32 5.75
N VAL A 90 -2.44 -5.33 4.47
CA VAL A 90 -3.21 -4.69 3.39
C VAL A 90 -4.59 -5.33 3.23
N LEU A 91 -4.68 -6.66 3.32
CA LEU A 91 -5.94 -7.40 3.31
C LEU A 91 -6.87 -6.94 4.45
N ALA A 92 -6.38 -6.91 5.69
CA ALA A 92 -7.16 -6.47 6.84
C ALA A 92 -7.69 -5.02 6.67
N ARG A 93 -6.83 -4.10 6.21
CA ARG A 93 -7.27 -2.72 5.95
C ARG A 93 -8.28 -2.61 4.80
N THR A 94 -8.14 -3.47 3.79
CA THR A 94 -9.09 -3.56 2.67
C THR A 94 -10.46 -4.07 3.14
N GLU A 95 -10.48 -5.03 4.08
CA GLU A 95 -11.71 -5.49 4.72
C GLU A 95 -12.40 -4.34 5.47
N ASP A 96 -11.67 -3.56 6.26
CA ASP A 96 -12.22 -2.45 7.03
C ASP A 96 -12.87 -1.39 6.11
N LEU A 97 -12.23 -1.08 4.98
CA LEU A 97 -12.80 -0.21 3.97
C LEU A 97 -14.06 -0.81 3.33
N LEU A 98 -14.09 -2.11 3.03
CA LEU A 98 -15.31 -2.76 2.52
C LEU A 98 -16.43 -2.79 3.55
N ARG A 99 -16.12 -2.96 4.84
CA ARG A 99 -17.09 -2.88 5.95
C ARG A 99 -17.68 -1.48 6.08
N SER A 100 -16.87 -0.43 5.89
CA SER A 100 -17.34 0.97 5.92
C SER A 100 -18.13 1.39 4.68
N GLY A 101 -18.28 0.51 3.68
CA GLY A 101 -18.97 0.79 2.42
C GLY A 101 -18.09 1.43 1.35
N SER A 102 -16.81 1.66 1.64
CA SER A 102 -15.81 2.05 0.64
C SER A 102 -15.55 0.91 -0.35
N ARG A 103 -14.96 1.25 -1.50
CA ARG A 103 -14.81 0.35 -2.65
C ARG A 103 -13.36 0.22 -3.11
N PRO A 104 -12.45 -0.37 -2.30
CA PRO A 104 -11.03 -0.58 -2.61
C PRO A 104 -10.79 -1.67 -3.67
N TYR A 105 -11.48 -1.63 -4.81
CA TYR A 105 -11.50 -2.75 -5.76
C TYR A 105 -10.13 -3.05 -6.37
N GLY A 106 -9.32 -2.01 -6.60
CA GLY A 106 -7.95 -2.19 -7.09
C GLY A 106 -7.11 -3.01 -6.12
N ALA A 107 -7.13 -2.67 -4.84
CA ALA A 107 -6.40 -3.41 -3.80
C ALA A 107 -6.90 -4.85 -3.68
N ALA A 108 -8.22 -5.05 -3.59
CA ALA A 108 -8.80 -6.39 -3.46
C ALA A 108 -8.48 -7.31 -4.66
N ILE A 109 -8.52 -6.79 -5.89
CA ILE A 109 -8.16 -7.56 -7.09
C ILE A 109 -6.65 -7.85 -7.12
N ALA A 110 -5.81 -6.88 -6.76
CA ALA A 110 -4.37 -7.08 -6.69
C ALA A 110 -4.00 -8.16 -5.66
N LEU A 111 -4.61 -8.13 -4.46
CA LEU A 111 -4.43 -9.15 -3.43
C LEU A 111 -4.80 -10.55 -3.91
N ALA A 112 -5.86 -10.68 -4.73
CA ALA A 112 -6.24 -11.98 -5.31
C ALA A 112 -5.19 -12.56 -6.27
N ALA A 113 -4.32 -11.71 -6.83
CA ALA A 113 -3.24 -12.12 -7.73
C ALA A 113 -1.93 -12.44 -6.99
N ARG A 114 -1.90 -12.29 -5.66
CA ARG A 114 -0.68 -12.50 -4.87
C ARG A 114 -0.52 -13.96 -4.48
N PRO A 115 0.57 -14.63 -4.90
CA PRO A 115 0.82 -16.03 -4.54
C PRO A 115 1.09 -16.23 -3.05
N GLU A 116 1.46 -15.17 -2.32
CA GLU A 116 1.72 -15.22 -0.88
C GLU A 116 0.43 -15.37 -0.04
N LEU A 117 -0.73 -15.11 -0.64
CA LEU A 117 -2.04 -15.22 0.00
C LEU A 117 -2.79 -16.44 -0.53
N THR A 118 -3.51 -17.12 0.36
CA THR A 118 -4.37 -18.22 -0.06
C THR A 118 -5.66 -17.71 -0.70
N PRO A 119 -6.27 -18.46 -1.62
CA PRO A 119 -7.57 -18.11 -2.19
C PRO A 119 -8.63 -17.85 -1.11
N ASP A 120 -8.66 -18.67 -0.05
CA ASP A 120 -9.62 -18.57 1.06
C ASP A 120 -9.42 -17.31 1.91
N GLU A 121 -8.20 -16.78 2.01
CA GLU A 121 -7.95 -15.51 2.70
C GLU A 121 -8.60 -14.35 1.92
N VAL A 122 -8.51 -14.36 0.59
CA VAL A 122 -9.05 -13.29 -0.25
C VAL A 122 -10.55 -13.47 -0.53
N ASP A 123 -11.06 -14.70 -0.55
CA ASP A 123 -12.46 -15.00 -0.88
C ASP A 123 -13.45 -14.35 0.09
N ARG A 124 -13.04 -14.23 1.36
CA ARG A 124 -13.79 -13.55 2.44
C ARG A 124 -14.24 -12.14 2.06
N LEU A 125 -13.45 -11.43 1.25
CA LEU A 125 -13.79 -10.08 0.78
C LEU A 125 -15.12 -10.02 0.01
N ARG A 126 -15.55 -11.12 -0.64
CA ARG A 126 -16.81 -11.16 -1.42
C ARG A 126 -18.06 -11.03 -0.56
N HIS A 127 -17.96 -11.41 0.70
CA HIS A 127 -19.07 -11.49 1.64
C HIS A 127 -19.27 -10.19 2.43
N LEU A 128 -18.37 -9.22 2.26
CA LEU A 128 -18.45 -7.94 2.96
C LEU A 128 -19.49 -6.99 2.32
N PRO A 129 -20.10 -6.08 3.10
CA PRO A 129 -21.15 -5.18 2.61
C PRO A 129 -20.73 -4.31 1.40
N GLY A 130 -19.51 -3.79 1.39
CA GLY A 130 -18.96 -2.99 0.29
C GLY A 130 -18.61 -3.77 -0.99
N ALA A 131 -18.72 -5.11 -0.96
CA ALA A 131 -18.38 -5.97 -2.09
C ALA A 131 -19.49 -5.92 -3.16
N SER A 132 -19.26 -5.13 -4.22
CA SER A 132 -20.19 -5.11 -5.35
C SER A 132 -20.11 -6.38 -6.19
N ARG A 133 -21.12 -6.57 -7.05
CA ARG A 133 -21.08 -7.60 -8.12
C ARG A 133 -19.81 -7.53 -8.95
N ARG A 134 -19.28 -6.33 -9.22
CA ARG A 134 -18.03 -6.14 -9.97
C ARG A 134 -16.83 -6.71 -9.21
N LEU A 135 -16.72 -6.41 -7.92
CA LEU A 135 -15.64 -6.95 -7.08
C LEU A 135 -15.71 -8.47 -7.03
N ARG A 136 -16.90 -9.03 -6.75
CA ARG A 136 -17.10 -10.48 -6.69
C ARG A 136 -16.71 -11.18 -7.99
N ARG A 137 -16.98 -10.58 -9.14
CA ARG A 137 -16.53 -11.10 -10.46
C ARG A 137 -15.03 -10.93 -10.70
N GLY A 138 -14.43 -9.86 -10.19
CA GLY A 138 -12.98 -9.66 -10.27
C GLY A 138 -12.23 -10.76 -9.55
N LEU A 139 -12.66 -11.07 -8.32
CA LEU A 139 -12.05 -12.11 -7.48
C LEU A 139 -12.23 -13.54 -8.04
N THR A 140 -13.19 -13.81 -8.93
CA THR A 140 -13.35 -15.15 -9.56
C THR A 140 -12.43 -15.33 -10.77
N ARG A 141 -11.93 -14.23 -11.34
CA ARG A 141 -11.20 -14.24 -12.62
C ARG A 141 -9.70 -14.32 -12.46
N THR A 142 -9.18 -14.17 -11.25
CA THR A 142 -7.76 -14.33 -10.99
C THR A 142 -7.47 -15.83 -10.83
N PRO A 143 -6.77 -16.46 -11.79
CA PRO A 143 -6.41 -17.86 -11.67
C PRO A 143 -5.44 -18.05 -10.48
N PRO A 144 -5.47 -19.21 -9.79
CA PRO A 144 -4.44 -19.53 -8.81
C PRO A 144 -3.05 -19.57 -9.51
N PRO A 145 -1.96 -19.21 -8.82
CA PRO A 145 -0.63 -19.33 -9.38
C PRO A 145 -0.36 -20.81 -9.71
N THR A 146 0.05 -21.09 -10.95
CA THR A 146 0.53 -22.40 -11.43
C THR A 146 1.88 -22.76 -10.86
#